data_AF-A0A1S5QQ01-F1
#
_entry.id   AF-A0A1S5QQ01-F1
#
_cell.length_a   1.000
_cell.length_b   1.000
_cell.length_c   1.000
_cell.angle_alpha   90.00
_cell.angle_beta   90.00
_cell.angle_gamma   90.00
#
_symmetry.space_group_name_H-M   'P 1'
#
loop_
_entity.id
_entity.type
_entity.pdbx_description
1 polymer ?
#
loop_
_entity_poly.entity_id
_entity_poly.type
_entity_poly.pdbx_seq_one_letter_code
_entity_poly.pdbx_strand_id
1 'polypeptide(L)'
;AQTISYEVSLALILLSMIFLIGNYNIFYFLLYQKYMWFLILLFPMSLVWFSSCLAETNRTPFDFAEGESELVSGFNVEYSSGGFALIFLAEYSSILFMSMLFVMLFLGGDMNSFLFYFKLMFMSFLFIWVRGTLPRFRYD
;
A
#
# COMPACT_ATOMS: atom_id res chain seq x y z
N ALA A 1 -0.55 -11.00 -13.98
CA ALA A 1 0.92 -11.07 -13.84
C ALA A 1 1.48 -9.90 -13.03
N GLN A 2 0.87 -8.71 -13.12
CA GLN A 2 1.18 -7.55 -12.30
C GLN A 2 1.25 -7.84 -10.79
N THR A 3 0.20 -8.37 -10.18
CA THR A 3 0.15 -8.67 -8.73
C THR A 3 1.35 -9.51 -8.28
N ILE A 4 1.64 -10.58 -9.02
CA ILE A 4 2.77 -11.48 -8.78
C ILE A 4 4.12 -10.74 -8.90
N SER A 5 4.28 -9.86 -9.89
CA SER A 5 5.52 -9.10 -10.06
C SER A 5 5.80 -8.13 -8.90
N TYR A 6 4.77 -7.45 -8.40
CA TYR A 6 4.92 -6.52 -7.29
C TYR A 6 5.01 -7.23 -5.93
N GLU A 7 4.41 -8.41 -5.77
CA GLU A 7 4.55 -9.24 -4.57
C GLU A 7 6.00 -9.65 -4.33
N VAL A 8 6.74 -10.00 -5.39
CA VAL A 8 8.19 -10.28 -5.29
C VAL A 8 8.95 -9.05 -4.80
N SER A 9 8.64 -7.86 -5.32
CA SER A 9 9.28 -6.62 -4.87
C SER A 9 8.96 -6.29 -3.41
N LEU A 10 7.70 -6.48 -2.99
CA LEU A 10 7.25 -6.23 -1.63
C LEU A 10 7.94 -7.18 -0.64
N ALA A 11 8.03 -8.46 -0.98
CA ALA A 11 8.72 -9.46 -0.18
C ALA A 11 10.21 -9.14 0.01
N LEU A 12 10.89 -8.70 -1.05
CA LEU A 12 12.31 -8.32 -1.00
C LEU A 12 12.55 -7.09 -0.12
N ILE A 13 11.70 -6.06 -0.23
CA ILE A 13 11.81 -4.86 0.61
C ILE A 13 11.51 -5.21 2.06
N LEU A 14 10.47 -6.00 2.32
CA LEU A 14 10.15 -6.47 3.68
C LEU A 14 11.34 -7.24 4.28
N LEU A 15 11.96 -8.13 3.50
CA LEU A 15 13.12 -8.89 3.94
C LEU A 15 14.31 -7.98 4.28
N SER A 16 14.55 -6.94 3.49
CA SER A 16 15.61 -5.96 3.77
C SER A 16 15.38 -5.23 5.10
N MET A 17 14.13 -4.94 5.44
CA MET A 17 13.77 -4.31 6.71
C MET A 17 13.90 -5.27 7.89
N ILE A 18 13.48 -6.52 7.71
CA ILE A 18 13.60 -7.56 8.73
C ILE A 18 15.08 -7.81 9.03
N PHE A 19 15.95 -7.80 8.02
CA PHE A 19 17.39 -7.93 8.20
C PHE A 19 17.97 -6.81 9.09
N LEU A 20 17.48 -5.57 8.97
CA LEU A 20 17.94 -4.44 9.79
C LEU A 20 17.55 -4.57 11.28
N ILE A 21 16.43 -5.23 11.57
CA ILE A 21 15.91 -5.40 12.93
C ILE A 21 16.38 -6.71 13.57
N GLY A 22 16.67 -7.71 12.74
CA GLY A 22 17.03 -9.06 13.16
C GLY A 22 15.86 -9.90 13.69
N ASN A 23 14.61 -9.40 13.59
CA ASN A 23 13.42 -10.09 14.08
C ASN A 23 12.20 -9.82 13.18
N TYR A 24 11.27 -10.78 13.11
CA TYR A 24 10.03 -10.67 12.35
C TYR A 24 8.89 -9.98 13.12
N ASN A 25 9.03 -9.77 14.42
CA ASN A 25 7.97 -9.17 15.23
C ASN A 25 7.89 -7.65 14.97
N ILE A 26 6.71 -7.20 14.53
CA ILE A 26 6.39 -5.81 14.19
C ILE A 26 6.62 -4.87 15.38
N PHE A 27 6.45 -5.32 16.63
CA PHE A 27 6.73 -4.49 17.80
C PHE A 27 8.19 -4.02 17.89
N TYR A 28 9.14 -4.79 17.36
CA TYR A 28 10.54 -4.34 17.35
C TYR A 28 10.77 -3.18 16.37
N PHE A 29 9.97 -3.04 15.31
CA PHE A 29 10.05 -1.87 14.41
C PHE A 29 9.83 -0.57 15.19
N LEU A 30 8.87 -0.55 16.11
CA LEU A 30 8.60 0.62 16.96
C LEU A 30 9.78 0.95 17.87
N LEU A 31 10.42 -0.06 18.46
CA LEU A 31 11.57 0.12 19.36
C LEU A 31 12.78 0.71 18.62
N TYR A 32 13.10 0.21 17.42
CA TYR A 32 14.23 0.68 16.64
C TYR A 32 13.99 2.06 15.99
N GLN A 33 12.73 2.42 15.75
CA GLN A 33 12.36 3.72 15.15
C GLN A 33 12.19 4.86 16.16
N LYS A 34 12.56 4.64 17.43
CA LYS A 34 12.40 5.65 18.50
C LYS A 34 13.20 6.93 18.26
N TYR A 35 14.41 6.82 17.72
CA TYR A 35 15.29 7.97 17.50
C TYR A 35 15.13 8.57 16.11
N MET A 36 15.17 7.73 15.08
CA MET A 36 15.06 8.12 13.68
C MET A 36 14.09 7.18 12.98
N TRP A 37 13.20 7.74 12.17
CA TRP A 37 12.28 6.97 11.34
C TRP A 37 13.03 6.29 10.19
N PHE A 38 12.61 5.07 9.84
CA PHE A 38 13.19 4.36 8.70
C PHE A 38 12.89 5.04 7.36
N LEU A 39 11.87 5.90 7.29
CA LEU A 39 11.66 6.74 6.11
C LEU A 39 12.88 7.61 5.78
N ILE A 40 13.56 8.15 6.79
CA ILE A 40 14.74 9.00 6.58
C ILE A 40 15.95 8.15 6.22
N LEU A 41 16.12 7.01 6.90
CA LEU A 41 17.25 6.10 6.67
C LEU A 41 17.18 5.43 5.29
N LEU A 42 15.98 5.03 4.86
CA LEU A 42 15.73 4.18 3.70
C LEU A 42 14.76 4.88 2.74
N PHE A 43 15.00 6.16 2.49
CA PHE A 43 14.14 6.98 1.66
C PHE A 43 13.83 6.33 0.29
N PRO A 44 14.82 5.83 -0.48
CA PRO A 44 14.54 5.17 -1.77
C PRO A 44 13.67 3.92 -1.61
N MET A 45 13.92 3.10 -0.59
CA MET A 45 13.14 1.87 -0.36
C MET A 45 11.70 2.21 0.06
N SER A 46 11.49 3.30 0.79
CA SER A 46 10.15 3.76 1.17
C SER A 46 9.33 4.18 -0.06
N LEU A 47 9.95 4.82 -1.06
CA LEU A 47 9.29 5.19 -2.30
C LEU A 47 8.93 3.96 -3.15
N VAL A 48 9.86 3.01 -3.27
CA VAL A 48 9.59 1.77 -4.00
C VAL A 48 8.47 0.98 -3.31
N TRP A 49 8.50 0.86 -1.98
CA TRP A 49 7.43 0.22 -1.21
C TRP A 49 6.07 0.89 -1.45
N PHE A 50 6.03 2.24 -1.44
CA PHE A 50 4.79 2.96 -1.70
C PHE A 50 4.26 2.68 -3.11
N SER A 51 5.14 2.66 -4.12
CA SER A 51 4.77 2.32 -5.50
C SER A 51 4.30 0.87 -5.65
N SER A 52 4.91 -0.10 -4.93
CA SER A 52 4.48 -1.50 -4.96
C SER A 52 3.13 -1.68 -4.27
N CYS A 53 2.84 -0.98 -3.17
CA CYS A 53 1.53 -1.01 -2.52
C CYS A 53 0.42 -0.42 -3.41
N LEU A 54 0.71 0.62 -4.19
CA LEU A 54 -0.24 1.16 -5.18
C LEU A 54 -0.56 0.13 -6.26
N ALA A 55 0.46 -0.59 -6.73
CA ALA A 55 0.29 -1.62 -7.75
C ALA A 55 -0.46 -2.85 -7.23
N GLU A 56 -0.21 -3.27 -5.98
CA GLU A 56 -0.89 -4.43 -5.38
C GLU A 56 -2.38 -4.16 -5.11
N THR A 57 -2.73 -2.92 -4.75
CA THR A 57 -4.12 -2.51 -4.57
C THR A 57 -4.87 -2.27 -5.90
N ASN A 58 -4.22 -2.54 -7.04
CA ASN A 58 -4.76 -2.34 -8.39
C ASN A 58 -5.35 -0.93 -8.57
N ARG A 59 -4.69 0.12 -8.04
CA ARG A 59 -5.17 1.50 -8.15
C ARG A 59 -4.31 2.32 -9.09
N THR A 60 -4.96 3.32 -9.70
CA THR A 60 -4.34 4.28 -10.62
C THR A 60 -3.11 4.90 -9.96
N PRO A 61 -1.94 4.91 -10.61
CA PRO A 61 -1.72 4.76 -12.05
C PRO A 61 -1.52 3.31 -12.54
N PHE A 62 -1.50 2.33 -11.64
CA PHE A 62 -1.26 0.90 -11.93
C PHE A 62 -2.56 0.09 -12.01
N ASP A 63 -3.65 0.73 -12.41
CA ASP A 63 -4.98 0.12 -12.51
C ASP A 63 -5.23 -0.44 -13.92
N PHE A 64 -4.63 -1.59 -14.20
CA PHE A 64 -4.75 -2.27 -15.49
C PHE A 64 -5.99 -3.17 -15.57
N ALA A 65 -6.36 -3.78 -14.44
CA ALA A 65 -7.51 -4.68 -14.35
C ALA A 65 -8.83 -3.94 -14.63
N GLU A 66 -8.96 -2.67 -14.19
CA GLU A 66 -10.11 -1.84 -14.50
C GLU A 66 -9.91 -1.10 -15.84
N GLY A 67 -8.68 -0.70 -16.17
CA GLY A 67 -8.33 0.05 -17.40
C GLY A 67 -8.58 -0.68 -18.72
N GLU A 68 -8.30 -1.99 -18.82
CA GLU A 68 -8.64 -2.77 -20.02
C GLU A 68 -10.15 -2.98 -20.18
N SER A 69 -10.92 -2.66 -19.15
CA SER A 69 -12.36 -2.87 -19.06
C SER A 69 -13.19 -1.58 -19.14
N GLU A 70 -12.59 -0.44 -19.48
CA GLU A 70 -13.30 0.84 -19.61
C GLU A 70 -14.38 0.85 -20.72
N LEU A 71 -14.55 -0.25 -21.48
CA LEU A 71 -15.71 -0.44 -22.36
C LEU A 71 -16.92 -1.08 -21.66
N VAL A 72 -16.75 -1.88 -20.60
CA VAL A 72 -17.80 -2.40 -19.69
C VAL A 72 -17.09 -2.85 -18.41
N SER A 73 -17.46 -2.32 -17.23
CA SER A 73 -16.81 -2.44 -15.90
C SER A 73 -16.26 -3.81 -15.46
N GLY A 74 -15.27 -4.32 -16.18
CA GLY A 74 -14.50 -5.54 -16.00
C GLY A 74 -15.24 -6.72 -15.41
N PHE A 75 -14.62 -7.29 -14.38
CA PHE A 75 -15.18 -8.37 -13.58
C PHE A 75 -16.37 -7.93 -12.71
N ASN A 76 -16.58 -6.62 -12.52
CA ASN A 76 -17.68 -6.08 -11.72
C ASN A 76 -19.04 -6.17 -12.44
N VAL A 77 -19.07 -6.36 -13.76
CA VAL A 77 -20.32 -6.45 -14.55
C VAL A 77 -21.19 -7.63 -14.13
N GLU A 78 -20.57 -8.74 -13.74
CA GLU A 78 -21.28 -9.98 -13.40
C GLU A 78 -21.89 -9.97 -11.99
N TYR A 79 -21.42 -9.05 -11.12
CA TYR A 79 -21.88 -8.98 -9.74
C TYR A 79 -23.05 -8.01 -9.58
N SER A 80 -24.17 -8.53 -9.09
CA SER A 80 -25.31 -7.70 -8.70
C SER A 80 -25.12 -7.13 -7.28
N SER A 81 -25.57 -5.88 -7.09
CA SER A 81 -25.78 -5.13 -5.83
C SER A 81 -24.88 -5.53 -4.63
N GLY A 82 -25.20 -6.62 -3.92
CA GLY A 82 -24.46 -7.03 -2.72
C GLY A 82 -23.04 -7.54 -3.00
N GLY A 83 -22.84 -8.32 -4.06
CA GLY A 83 -21.51 -8.80 -4.45
C GLY A 83 -20.61 -7.65 -4.88
N PHE A 84 -21.17 -6.68 -5.60
CA PHE A 84 -20.51 -5.43 -5.97
C PHE A 84 -20.07 -4.65 -4.72
N ALA A 85 -20.97 -4.46 -3.75
CA ALA A 85 -20.64 -3.74 -2.52
C ALA A 85 -19.48 -4.39 -1.73
N LEU A 86 -19.41 -5.71 -1.68
CA LEU A 86 -18.33 -6.44 -1.01
C LEU A 86 -16.98 -6.26 -1.70
N ILE A 87 -16.94 -6.19 -3.03
CA ILE A 87 -15.71 -5.94 -3.80
C ILE A 87 -15.15 -4.56 -3.46
N PHE A 88 -15.98 -3.51 -3.50
CA PHE A 88 -15.51 -2.16 -3.12
C PHE A 88 -15.03 -2.11 -1.67
N LEU A 89 -15.76 -2.76 -0.76
CA LEU A 89 -15.38 -2.79 0.66
C LEU A 89 -14.04 -3.49 0.84
N ALA A 90 -13.82 -4.61 0.14
CA ALA A 90 -12.54 -5.33 0.14
C ALA A 90 -11.39 -4.44 -0.40
N GLU A 91 -11.59 -3.76 -1.53
CA GLU A 91 -10.57 -2.86 -2.10
C GLU A 91 -10.24 -1.68 -1.18
N TYR A 92 -11.24 -1.05 -0.55
CA TYR A 92 -10.95 0.04 0.40
C TYR A 92 -10.29 -0.48 1.69
N SER A 93 -10.67 -1.69 2.14
CA SER A 93 -10.02 -2.33 3.29
C SER A 93 -8.55 -2.64 3.02
N SER A 94 -8.20 -3.06 1.79
CA SER A 94 -6.82 -3.35 1.41
C SER A 94 -5.97 -2.08 1.34
N ILE A 95 -6.53 -0.95 0.88
CA ILE A 95 -5.86 0.37 0.93
C ILE A 95 -5.54 0.76 2.37
N LEU A 96 -6.52 0.65 3.28
CA LEU A 96 -6.30 0.95 4.69
C LEU A 96 -5.24 0.02 5.30
N PHE A 97 -5.29 -1.27 5.00
CA PHE A 97 -4.30 -2.24 5.47
C PHE A 97 -2.88 -1.92 4.98
N MET A 98 -2.71 -1.64 3.69
CA MET A 98 -1.40 -1.27 3.13
C MET A 98 -0.86 0.04 3.70
N SER A 99 -1.74 1.02 3.92
CA SER A 99 -1.36 2.26 4.59
C SER A 99 -0.90 2.03 6.03
N MET A 100 -1.54 1.11 6.75
CA MET A 100 -1.16 0.71 8.11
C MET A 100 0.22 0.05 8.11
N LEU A 101 0.48 -0.89 7.18
CA LEU A 101 1.80 -1.51 7.03
C LEU A 101 2.89 -0.47 6.75
N PHE A 102 2.65 0.51 5.88
CA PHE A 102 3.60 1.58 5.63
C PHE A 102 3.95 2.37 6.90
N VAL A 103 2.94 2.77 7.69
CA VAL A 103 3.16 3.53 8.92
C VAL A 103 3.94 2.72 9.95
N MET A 104 3.66 1.42 10.07
CA MET A 104 4.37 0.52 10.98
C MET A 104 5.82 0.31 10.57
N LEU A 105 6.07 0.12 9.28
CA LEU A 105 7.41 -0.16 8.76
C LEU A 105 8.29 1.09 8.70
N PHE A 106 7.76 2.27 8.37
CA PHE A 106 8.58 3.46 8.09
C PHE A 106 8.42 4.63 9.05
N LEU A 107 7.30 4.75 9.76
CA LEU A 107 6.89 5.95 10.51
C LEU A 107 6.67 5.72 12.02
N GLY A 108 7.23 4.65 12.58
CA GLY A 108 7.35 4.40 14.02
C GLY A 108 6.15 3.71 14.67
N GLY A 109 5.00 3.63 13.99
CA GLY A 109 3.93 2.70 14.38
C GLY A 109 3.34 2.83 15.79
N ASP A 110 3.33 4.02 16.41
CA ASP A 110 2.85 4.21 17.80
C ASP A 110 1.34 4.02 17.98
N MET A 111 0.87 2.77 18.01
CA MET A 111 -0.55 2.37 18.05
C MET A 111 -1.37 3.05 19.16
N ASN A 112 -0.75 3.33 20.30
CA ASN A 112 -1.43 3.91 21.46
C ASN A 112 -1.62 5.44 21.34
N SER A 113 -0.96 6.09 20.39
CA SER A 113 -1.01 7.53 20.23
C SER A 113 -2.06 7.95 19.21
N PHE A 114 -2.73 9.08 19.44
CA PHE A 114 -3.59 9.70 18.43
C PHE A 114 -2.82 10.06 17.14
N LEU A 115 -1.50 10.30 17.25
CA LEU A 115 -0.65 10.60 16.12
C LEU A 115 -0.60 9.48 15.09
N PHE A 116 -0.76 8.22 15.51
CA PHE A 116 -0.80 7.07 14.60
C PHE A 116 -1.98 7.15 13.64
N TYR A 117 -3.18 7.46 14.14
CA TYR A 117 -4.37 7.62 13.30
C TYR A 117 -4.22 8.78 12.31
N PHE A 118 -3.58 9.89 12.73
CA PHE A 118 -3.26 10.98 11.81
C PHE A 118 -2.28 10.56 10.71
N LYS A 119 -1.22 9.81 11.05
CA LYS A 119 -0.27 9.25 10.06
C LYS A 119 -0.97 8.30 9.09
N LEU A 120 -1.86 7.45 9.59
CA LEU A 120 -2.64 6.52 8.76
C LEU A 120 -3.56 7.28 7.79
N MET A 121 -4.29 8.28 8.29
CA MET A 121 -5.12 9.16 7.45
C MET A 121 -4.29 9.92 6.41
N PHE A 122 -3.09 10.38 6.77
CA PHE A 122 -2.18 11.03 5.83
C PHE A 122 -1.72 10.07 4.73
N MET A 123 -1.36 8.83 5.08
CA MET A 123 -0.98 7.82 4.10
C MET A 123 -2.14 7.44 3.19
N SER A 124 -3.35 7.25 3.71
CA SER A 124 -4.52 6.97 2.86
C SER A 124 -4.89 8.17 1.97
N PHE A 125 -4.70 9.40 2.44
CA PHE A 125 -4.83 10.60 1.61
C PHE A 125 -3.83 10.60 0.45
N LEU A 126 -2.58 10.15 0.65
CA LEU A 126 -1.60 10.03 -0.44
C LEU A 126 -2.06 9.07 -1.54
N PHE A 127 -2.72 7.95 -1.20
CA PHE A 127 -3.32 7.05 -2.21
C PHE A 127 -4.34 7.78 -3.08
N ILE A 128 -5.20 8.60 -2.48
CA ILE A 128 -6.23 9.37 -3.20
C ILE A 128 -5.58 10.49 -4.02
N TRP A 129 -4.55 11.15 -3.48
CA TRP A 129 -3.87 12.24 -4.17
C TRP A 129 -3.12 11.76 -5.41
N VAL A 130 -2.41 10.64 -5.32
CA VAL A 130 -1.72 10.01 -6.45
C VAL A 130 -2.71 9.67 -7.57
N ARG A 131 -3.87 9.12 -7.21
CA ARG A 131 -4.96 8.88 -8.16
C ARG A 131 -5.44 10.14 -8.88
N GLY A 132 -5.52 11.27 -8.19
CA GLY A 132 -5.99 12.53 -8.76
C GLY A 132 -4.97 13.23 -9.67
N THR A 133 -3.70 12.83 -9.63
CA THR A 133 -2.60 13.58 -10.27
C THR A 133 -1.92 12.86 -11.42
N LEU A 134 -1.88 11.53 -11.42
CA LEU A 134 -1.13 10.76 -12.40
C LEU A 134 -2.03 10.13 -13.48
N PRO A 135 -1.60 10.15 -14.76
CA PRO A 135 -2.24 9.35 -15.79
C PRO A 135 -1.99 7.86 -15.56
N ARG A 136 -2.83 7.01 -16.16
CA ARG A 136 -2.68 5.56 -16.10
C ARG A 136 -1.45 5.13 -16.91
N PHE A 137 -0.70 4.15 -16.40
CA PHE A 137 0.33 3.49 -17.20
C PHE A 137 -0.30 2.55 -18.22
N ARG A 138 0.47 2.17 -19.25
CA ARG A 138 0.11 1.15 -20.23
C ARG A 138 0.86 -0.16 -19.91
N TYR A 139 0.24 -1.31 -20.14
CA TYR A 139 0.72 -2.65 -19.74
C TYR A 139 1.89 -3.18 -20.60
N ASP A 140 2.66 -2.29 -21.25
CA ASP A 140 3.78 -2.67 -22.12
C ASP A 140 5.03 -3.03 -21.30
#